data_AF-A0A7K0ZUL5-F1
#
_entry.id   AF-A0A7K0ZUL5-F1
#
_cell.length_a   1.000
_cell.length_b   1.000
_cell.length_c   1.000
_cell.angle_alpha   90.00
_cell.angle_beta   90.00
_cell.angle_gamma   90.00
#
_symmetry.space_group_name_H-M   'P 1'
#
loop_
_entity.id
_entity.type
_entity.pdbx_description
1 polymer ?
#
loop_
_entity_poly.entity_id
_entity_poly.type
_entity_poly.pdbx_seq_one_letter_code
_entity_poly.pdbx_strand_id
1 'polypeptide(L)'
;MTSLTRGPLPASVYWRRRALIGTLALLLVVLFAKVLGAGSDGSSDEDPGAASLAAAGPTSSGDDRPRRKRTDRASASPDEGPSVRPDRAASSSAPVLAIPDGTCDDSDIRVTPEVGSAVAGRPVDLRINLRTLVSEACTWQVSPRQLTVKITSGEDDIWSSRECPRAVPTQDVVVRREATTTIDLIWDGRRSDEDCSRLTAWAMPGYYHLAASALAGEPSDVQFELATPTAAVITRTAEPTSKPSR
;
A
#
# COMPACT_ATOMS: atom_id res chain seq x y z
N MET A 1 18.77 36.50 -18.90
CA MET A 1 18.25 36.39 -17.52
C MET A 1 16.87 37.04 -17.52
N THR A 2 15.80 36.25 -17.57
CA THR A 2 14.43 36.76 -17.51
C THR A 2 13.62 35.82 -16.63
N SER A 3 13.42 36.26 -15.39
CA SER A 3 12.61 35.62 -14.37
C SER A 3 11.13 35.78 -14.71
N LEU A 4 10.39 34.68 -14.82
CA LEU A 4 8.93 34.69 -14.91
C LEU A 4 8.36 34.48 -13.51
N THR A 5 7.94 35.56 -12.86
CA THR A 5 7.24 35.56 -11.58
C THR A 5 5.82 35.04 -11.81
N ARG A 6 5.47 33.89 -11.22
CA ARG A 6 4.08 33.39 -11.16
C ARG A 6 3.21 34.41 -10.43
N GLY A 7 2.10 34.82 -11.05
CA GLY A 7 1.10 35.70 -10.44
C GLY A 7 0.36 35.01 -9.27
N PRO A 8 -0.13 35.76 -8.28
CA PRO A 8 -0.83 35.19 -7.13
C PRO A 8 -2.15 34.55 -7.56
N LEU A 9 -2.41 33.34 -7.06
CA LEU A 9 -3.68 32.63 -7.25
C LEU A 9 -4.86 33.52 -6.80
N PRO A 10 -6.02 33.43 -7.46
CA PRO A 10 -7.14 34.34 -7.21
C PRO A 10 -7.62 34.23 -5.76
N ALA A 11 -7.50 35.34 -5.02
CA ALA A 11 -7.91 35.47 -3.62
C ALA A 11 -9.38 35.07 -3.36
N SER A 12 -10.19 35.00 -4.41
CA SER A 12 -11.59 34.59 -4.36
C SER A 12 -11.81 33.14 -3.91
N VAL A 13 -10.89 32.21 -4.18
CA VAL A 13 -11.05 30.79 -3.77
C VAL A 13 -10.85 30.63 -2.26
N TYR A 14 -9.87 31.33 -1.71
CA TYR A 14 -9.62 31.34 -0.27
C TYR A 14 -10.80 31.96 0.52
N TRP A 15 -11.30 33.11 0.05
CA TRP A 15 -12.43 33.77 0.69
C TRP A 15 -13.73 32.96 0.56
N ARG A 16 -13.97 32.27 -0.57
CA ARG A 16 -15.11 31.36 -0.73
C ARG A 16 -15.06 30.18 0.24
N ARG A 17 -13.89 29.54 0.40
CA ARG A 17 -13.72 28.41 1.32
C ARG A 17 -13.90 28.85 2.78
N ARG A 18 -13.38 30.03 3.14
CA ARG A 18 -13.52 30.60 4.49
C ARG A 18 -14.95 31.08 4.80
N ALA A 19 -15.66 31.63 3.81
CA ALA A 19 -17.08 31.96 3.93
C ALA A 19 -17.95 30.70 4.11
N LEU A 20 -17.68 29.65 3.32
CA LEU A 20 -18.39 28.37 3.45
C LEU A 20 -18.19 27.73 4.82
N ILE A 21 -16.94 27.71 5.32
CA ILE A 21 -16.63 27.21 6.67
C ILE A 21 -17.36 28.03 7.74
N GLY A 22 -17.35 29.37 7.62
CA GLY A 22 -18.07 30.25 8.53
C GLY A 22 -19.58 30.01 8.54
N THR A 23 -20.20 29.85 7.37
CA THR A 23 -21.64 29.55 7.27
C THR A 23 -22.00 28.18 7.84
N LEU A 24 -21.16 27.16 7.63
CA LEU A 24 -21.38 25.82 8.16
C LEU A 24 -21.26 25.80 9.69
N ALA A 25 -20.25 26.48 10.23
CA ALA A 25 -20.07 26.60 11.68
C ALA A 25 -21.25 27.35 12.33
N LEU A 26 -21.72 28.45 11.72
CA LEU A 26 -22.88 29.18 12.21
C LEU A 26 -24.16 28.31 12.20
N LEU A 27 -24.38 27.54 11.13
CA LEU A 27 -25.51 26.61 11.05
C LEU A 27 -25.47 25.54 12.15
N LEU A 28 -24.29 24.97 12.42
CA LEU A 28 -24.12 23.98 13.48
C LEU A 28 -24.40 24.58 14.86
N VAL A 29 -23.94 25.81 15.13
CA VAL A 29 -24.21 26.51 16.40
C VAL A 29 -25.71 26.78 16.57
N VAL A 30 -26.40 27.22 15.53
CA VAL A 30 -27.86 27.46 15.57
C VAL A 30 -28.63 26.16 15.78
N LEU A 31 -28.23 25.08 15.09
CA LEU A 31 -28.85 23.76 15.25
C LEU A 31 -28.67 23.24 16.69
N PHE A 32 -27.46 23.35 17.22
CA PHE A 32 -27.12 22.92 18.57
C PHE A 32 -27.87 23.74 19.64
N ALA A 33 -27.98 25.05 19.44
CA ALA A 33 -28.79 25.92 20.30
C ALA A 33 -30.30 25.58 20.24
N LYS A 34 -30.82 25.14 19.09
CA LYS A 34 -32.22 24.68 18.98
C LYS A 34 -32.44 23.33 19.66
N VAL A 35 -31.49 22.39 19.54
CA VAL A 35 -31.58 21.07 20.19
C VAL A 35 -31.46 21.20 21.71
N LEU A 36 -30.56 22.05 22.21
CA LEU A 36 -30.40 22.29 23.64
C LEU A 36 -31.45 23.25 24.23
N GLY A 37 -31.96 24.20 23.43
CA GLY A 37 -32.98 25.15 23.85
C GLY A 37 -34.42 24.61 23.78
N ALA A 38 -34.66 23.53 23.03
CA ALA A 38 -35.96 22.85 22.99
C ALA A 38 -36.10 21.75 24.06
N GLY A 39 -35.08 21.56 24.91
CA GLY A 39 -35.05 20.55 25.98
C GLY A 39 -35.59 21.00 27.34
N SER A 40 -36.35 22.10 27.41
CA SER A 40 -37.12 22.48 28.60
C SER A 40 -38.61 22.51 28.28
N ASP A 41 -39.23 21.33 28.28
CA ASP A 41 -40.52 21.09 28.93
C ASP A 41 -40.78 19.59 28.87
N GLY A 42 -40.86 18.98 30.05
CA GLY A 42 -41.10 17.56 30.20
C GLY A 42 -42.58 17.23 30.08
N SER A 43 -42.90 16.19 29.32
CA SER A 43 -43.96 15.25 29.67
C SER A 43 -43.63 13.89 29.07
N SER A 44 -43.75 12.88 29.93
CA SER A 44 -43.72 11.45 29.67
C SER A 44 -44.52 11.05 28.43
N ASP A 45 -44.03 10.10 27.63
CA ASP A 45 -44.66 8.78 27.54
C ASP A 45 -43.85 7.81 26.63
N GLU A 46 -43.67 6.64 27.23
CA GLU A 46 -43.30 5.28 26.82
C GLU A 46 -42.96 4.90 25.35
N ASP A 47 -41.84 4.15 25.25
CA ASP A 47 -41.46 3.15 24.23
C ASP A 47 -42.51 2.00 24.17
N PRO A 48 -42.65 1.23 23.07
CA PRO A 48 -41.70 0.14 22.81
C PRO A 48 -41.44 -0.17 21.32
N GLY A 49 -40.21 -0.56 20.98
CA GLY A 49 -39.92 -1.12 19.65
C GLY A 49 -38.56 -1.81 19.48
N ALA A 50 -38.24 -2.81 20.31
CA ALA A 50 -37.11 -3.70 20.09
C ALA A 50 -37.34 -4.67 18.92
N ALA A 51 -36.36 -4.84 18.02
CA ALA A 51 -35.78 -6.14 17.68
C ALA A 51 -34.62 -6.05 16.67
N SER A 52 -33.57 -6.79 17.02
CA SER A 52 -32.29 -7.07 16.35
C SER A 52 -32.41 -7.75 14.98
N LEU A 53 -31.46 -7.52 14.07
CA LEU A 53 -31.03 -8.51 13.08
C LEU A 53 -29.52 -8.47 12.85
N ALA A 54 -28.87 -9.60 13.15
CA ALA A 54 -27.49 -9.93 12.83
C ALA A 54 -27.43 -10.90 11.63
N ALA A 55 -26.41 -10.68 10.79
CA ALA A 55 -25.55 -11.63 10.06
C ALA A 55 -26.09 -12.74 9.12
N ALA A 56 -25.30 -12.88 8.03
CA ALA A 56 -24.87 -14.11 7.31
C ALA A 56 -25.56 -14.51 5.98
N GLY A 57 -24.85 -14.24 4.88
CA GLY A 57 -24.40 -15.18 3.82
C GLY A 57 -25.41 -15.89 2.91
N PRO A 58 -25.09 -16.03 1.60
CA PRO A 58 -25.64 -17.11 0.79
C PRO A 58 -24.58 -18.07 0.23
N THR A 59 -24.86 -19.37 0.36
CA THR A 59 -24.23 -20.50 -0.34
C THR A 59 -25.13 -21.03 -1.46
N SER A 60 -24.46 -21.59 -2.47
CA SER A 60 -24.90 -22.13 -3.76
C SER A 60 -26.04 -23.17 -3.77
N SER A 61 -26.72 -23.32 -4.93
CA SER A 61 -27.03 -24.62 -5.60
C SER A 61 -27.79 -24.49 -6.93
N GLY A 62 -27.57 -25.47 -7.83
CA GLY A 62 -28.39 -25.84 -9.02
C GLY A 62 -27.71 -25.48 -10.35
N ASP A 63 -27.00 -26.36 -11.08
CA ASP A 63 -27.32 -27.69 -11.61
C ASP A 63 -28.61 -27.73 -12.45
N ASP A 64 -28.47 -27.65 -13.78
CA ASP A 64 -29.29 -28.44 -14.71
C ASP A 64 -28.57 -28.61 -16.06
N ARG A 65 -28.48 -29.87 -16.49
CA ARG A 65 -27.96 -30.39 -17.78
C ARG A 65 -29.19 -30.93 -18.50
N PRO A 66 -29.31 -30.93 -19.84
CA PRO A 66 -28.52 -31.84 -20.71
C PRO A 66 -28.39 -31.26 -22.14
N ARG A 67 -27.95 -31.87 -23.25
CA ARG A 67 -27.69 -33.25 -23.69
C ARG A 67 -26.81 -33.18 -24.94
N ARG A 68 -25.92 -34.16 -25.07
CA ARG A 68 -25.01 -34.42 -26.19
C ARG A 68 -25.72 -34.70 -27.53
N LYS A 69 -25.03 -34.43 -28.64
CA LYS A 69 -24.91 -35.38 -29.75
C LYS A 69 -23.47 -35.43 -30.29
N ARG A 70 -22.87 -36.63 -30.17
CA ARG A 70 -21.69 -37.11 -30.90
C ARG A 70 -22.13 -37.54 -32.30
N THR A 71 -21.20 -37.47 -33.25
CA THR A 71 -20.86 -38.52 -34.26
C THR A 71 -19.54 -38.07 -34.89
N ASP A 72 -18.41 -38.72 -34.62
CA ASP A 72 -17.79 -39.83 -35.42
C ASP A 72 -17.01 -39.28 -36.63
N ARG A 73 -15.89 -39.83 -37.13
CA ARG A 73 -14.86 -40.77 -36.70
C ARG A 73 -13.85 -40.83 -37.87
N ALA A 74 -12.56 -40.90 -37.55
CA ALA A 74 -11.45 -41.52 -38.31
C ALA A 74 -10.93 -40.93 -39.66
N SER A 75 -9.63 -40.59 -39.60
CA SER A 75 -8.52 -41.25 -40.33
C SER A 75 -8.39 -41.06 -41.85
N ALA A 76 -7.36 -40.31 -42.27
CA ALA A 76 -6.27 -40.75 -43.17
C ALA A 76 -5.44 -39.55 -43.69
N SER A 77 -4.10 -39.64 -43.60
CA SER A 77 -3.13 -39.01 -44.53
C SER A 77 -3.00 -39.89 -45.80
N PRO A 78 -2.40 -39.47 -46.95
CA PRO A 78 -1.32 -38.49 -47.14
C PRO A 78 -1.43 -37.58 -48.43
N ASP A 79 -0.30 -36.91 -48.75
CA ASP A 79 0.14 -36.27 -50.02
C ASP A 79 0.14 -34.72 -50.19
N GLU A 80 1.35 -34.17 -50.03
CA GLU A 80 2.14 -33.37 -51.00
C GLU A 80 1.73 -31.94 -51.48
N GLY A 81 2.28 -30.91 -50.81
CA GLY A 81 2.89 -29.66 -51.34
C GLY A 81 2.00 -28.47 -51.80
N PRO A 82 2.52 -27.21 -51.91
CA PRO A 82 3.68 -26.57 -51.26
C PRO A 82 3.35 -25.23 -50.53
N SER A 83 4.22 -24.86 -49.59
CA SER A 83 4.64 -23.48 -49.24
C SER A 83 3.60 -22.35 -49.13
N VAL A 84 3.18 -22.02 -47.90
CA VAL A 84 3.16 -20.63 -47.40
C VAL A 84 3.57 -20.68 -45.93
N ARG A 85 4.78 -20.22 -45.60
CA ARG A 85 5.15 -19.88 -44.23
C ARG A 85 4.37 -18.62 -43.84
N PRO A 86 3.54 -18.60 -42.79
CA PRO A 86 3.30 -17.37 -42.09
C PRO A 86 4.53 -17.13 -41.20
N ASP A 87 5.59 -16.59 -41.80
CA ASP A 87 6.54 -15.76 -41.06
C ASP A 87 5.77 -14.51 -40.61
N ARG A 88 5.03 -14.66 -39.52
CA ARG A 88 4.71 -13.55 -38.65
C ARG A 88 5.20 -13.95 -37.28
N ALA A 89 6.53 -13.83 -37.14
CA ALA A 89 7.12 -13.46 -35.87
C ALA A 89 6.25 -12.33 -35.30
N ALA A 90 5.41 -12.69 -34.32
CA ALA A 90 4.82 -11.72 -33.43
C ALA A 90 6.02 -11.07 -32.74
N SER A 91 6.46 -9.94 -33.29
CA SER A 91 7.39 -9.05 -32.61
C SER A 91 6.67 -8.64 -31.34
N SER A 92 7.00 -9.33 -30.25
CA SER A 92 6.84 -8.80 -28.91
C SER A 92 7.75 -7.59 -28.84
N SER A 93 7.28 -6.45 -29.34
CA SER A 93 7.86 -5.17 -28.99
C SER A 93 7.59 -5.02 -27.50
N ALA A 94 8.64 -5.15 -26.68
CA ALA A 94 8.57 -4.79 -25.28
C ALA A 94 7.96 -3.37 -25.18
N PRO A 95 7.04 -3.12 -24.24
CA PRO A 95 6.42 -1.81 -24.11
C PRO A 95 7.52 -0.77 -23.90
N VAL A 96 7.56 0.23 -24.78
CA VAL A 96 8.52 1.34 -24.67
C VAL A 96 8.10 2.17 -23.46
N LEU A 97 8.96 2.23 -22.45
CA LEU A 97 8.74 3.09 -21.29
C LEU A 97 8.79 4.56 -21.72
N ALA A 98 7.88 5.38 -21.19
CA ALA A 98 7.84 6.82 -21.48
C ALA A 98 9.20 7.49 -21.17
N ILE A 99 9.46 8.67 -21.72
CA ILE A 99 10.64 9.46 -21.32
C ILE A 99 10.18 10.43 -20.22
N PRO A 100 10.93 10.61 -19.11
CA PRO A 100 10.53 11.54 -18.07
C PRO A 100 10.51 12.98 -18.57
N ASP A 101 9.40 13.66 -18.34
CA ASP A 101 9.23 15.09 -18.63
C ASP A 101 9.25 15.87 -17.30
N GLY A 102 10.33 16.63 -17.07
CA GLY A 102 10.46 17.48 -15.89
C GLY A 102 10.47 16.75 -14.55
N THR A 103 10.04 17.44 -13.51
CA THR A 103 10.01 16.98 -12.11
C THR A 103 8.57 16.84 -11.64
N CYS A 104 8.25 15.76 -10.93
CA CYS A 104 6.94 15.53 -10.35
C CYS A 104 6.71 16.46 -9.13
N ASP A 105 5.48 16.92 -8.93
CA ASP A 105 5.07 17.52 -7.65
C ASP A 105 4.88 16.41 -6.60
N ASP A 106 5.22 16.68 -5.33
CA ASP A 106 5.18 15.68 -4.26
C ASP A 106 3.77 15.11 -4.03
N SER A 107 2.73 15.95 -4.18
CA SER A 107 1.32 15.56 -4.04
C SER A 107 0.85 14.60 -5.12
N ASP A 108 1.54 14.56 -6.26
CA ASP A 108 1.15 13.77 -7.43
C ASP A 108 1.80 12.38 -7.39
N ILE A 109 2.66 12.12 -6.41
CA ILE A 109 3.29 10.82 -6.19
C ILE A 109 2.38 9.94 -5.35
N ARG A 110 1.89 8.86 -5.96
CA ARG A 110 1.28 7.75 -5.24
C ARG A 110 2.37 6.84 -4.73
N VAL A 111 2.43 6.71 -3.41
CA VAL A 111 3.30 5.77 -2.71
C VAL A 111 2.45 4.57 -2.30
N THR A 112 2.95 3.36 -2.51
CA THR A 112 2.35 2.10 -2.06
C THR A 112 3.43 1.24 -1.40
N PRO A 113 3.37 1.00 -0.08
CA PRO A 113 4.29 0.11 0.59
C PRO A 113 3.91 -1.35 0.36
N GLU A 114 4.93 -2.20 0.37
CA GLU A 114 4.84 -3.66 0.32
C GLU A 114 5.88 -4.23 1.28
N VAL A 115 5.52 -5.29 1.99
CA VAL A 115 6.45 -5.99 2.88
C VAL A 115 6.53 -7.45 2.44
N GLY A 116 7.74 -7.96 2.30
CA GLY A 116 7.98 -9.37 2.05
C GLY A 116 7.78 -10.21 3.31
N SER A 117 8.38 -11.40 3.33
CA SER A 117 8.43 -12.20 4.57
C SER A 117 9.24 -11.47 5.64
N ALA A 118 8.61 -11.17 6.77
CA ALA A 118 9.24 -10.49 7.90
C ALA A 118 9.32 -11.42 9.12
N VAL A 119 10.45 -11.39 9.82
CA VAL A 119 10.69 -12.24 11.01
C VAL A 119 11.19 -11.35 12.14
N ALA A 120 10.57 -11.48 13.33
CA ALA A 120 10.96 -10.68 14.48
C ALA A 120 12.44 -10.87 14.86
N GLY A 121 13.08 -9.83 15.40
CA GLY A 121 14.48 -9.88 15.81
C GLY A 121 15.51 -9.85 14.65
N ARG A 122 15.08 -9.54 13.43
CA ARG A 122 15.95 -9.39 12.24
C ARG A 122 15.56 -8.13 11.45
N PRO A 123 16.46 -7.58 10.63
CA PRO A 123 16.10 -6.55 9.67
C PRO A 123 15.02 -7.03 8.69
N VAL A 124 14.12 -6.14 8.33
CA VAL A 124 13.00 -6.36 7.41
C VAL A 124 13.15 -5.42 6.22
N ASP A 125 13.10 -6.00 5.02
CA ASP A 125 13.10 -5.25 3.77
C ASP A 125 11.69 -4.71 3.50
N LEU A 126 11.57 -3.40 3.43
CA LEU A 126 10.36 -2.67 3.11
C LEU A 126 10.47 -2.18 1.67
N ARG A 127 9.52 -2.56 0.84
CA ARG A 127 9.47 -2.19 -0.56
C ARG A 127 8.50 -1.04 -0.75
N ILE A 128 8.98 0.08 -1.29
CA ILE A 128 8.14 1.25 -1.54
C ILE A 128 7.98 1.42 -3.04
N ASN A 129 6.74 1.29 -3.51
CA ASN A 129 6.37 1.41 -4.90
C ASN A 129 5.85 2.82 -5.19
N LEU A 130 6.43 3.44 -6.22
CA LEU A 130 6.17 4.82 -6.60
C LEU A 130 5.51 4.85 -7.99
N ARG A 131 4.43 5.63 -8.09
CA ARG A 131 3.75 5.96 -9.36
C ARG A 131 3.34 7.42 -9.38
N THR A 132 3.30 8.03 -10.56
CA THR A 132 2.78 9.39 -10.75
C THR A 132 1.30 9.32 -11.14
N LEU A 133 0.51 10.22 -10.58
CA LEU A 133 -0.93 10.34 -10.84
C LEU A 133 -1.23 11.24 -12.03
N VAL A 134 -0.36 12.21 -12.35
CA VAL A 134 -0.64 13.32 -13.30
C VAL A 134 0.23 13.30 -14.57
N SER A 135 1.51 13.00 -14.44
CA SER A 135 2.44 12.89 -15.57
C SER A 135 2.57 11.44 -16.06
N GLU A 136 2.83 11.23 -17.35
CA GLU A 136 3.16 9.90 -17.90
C GLU A 136 4.47 9.35 -17.31
N ALA A 137 5.48 10.22 -17.25
CA ALA A 137 6.70 10.01 -16.50
C ALA A 137 7.32 11.34 -16.09
N CYS A 138 7.97 11.37 -14.93
CA CYS A 138 8.69 12.54 -14.43
C CYS A 138 9.79 12.10 -13.45
N THR A 139 10.72 13.00 -13.15
CA THR A 139 11.75 12.76 -12.13
C THR A 139 11.23 13.14 -10.74
N TRP A 140 11.60 12.38 -9.72
CA TRP A 140 11.26 12.70 -8.32
C TRP A 140 12.43 12.32 -7.42
N GLN A 141 12.66 13.11 -6.36
CA GLN A 141 13.77 12.87 -5.45
C GLN A 141 13.30 12.16 -4.18
N VAL A 142 13.63 10.88 -4.06
CA VAL A 142 13.44 10.19 -2.79
C VAL A 142 14.38 10.82 -1.77
N SER A 143 13.85 11.28 -0.64
CA SER A 143 14.64 11.79 0.48
C SER A 143 13.86 11.71 1.79
N PRO A 144 14.52 11.80 2.96
CA PRO A 144 13.83 11.79 4.26
C PRO A 144 12.85 12.95 4.47
N ARG A 145 12.91 13.99 3.62
CA ARG A 145 11.98 15.13 3.64
C ARG A 145 10.75 14.90 2.77
N GLN A 146 10.90 14.12 1.71
CA GLN A 146 9.87 13.92 0.68
C GLN A 146 9.12 12.60 0.88
N LEU A 147 9.71 11.60 1.56
CA LEU A 147 9.09 10.31 1.86
C LEU A 147 8.99 10.12 3.39
N THR A 148 7.78 9.91 3.90
CA THR A 148 7.54 9.48 5.28
C THR A 148 7.08 8.03 5.29
N VAL A 149 7.66 7.24 6.18
CA VAL A 149 7.28 5.84 6.43
C VAL A 149 7.10 5.65 7.94
N LYS A 150 6.02 4.97 8.34
CA LYS A 150 5.68 4.73 9.73
C LYS A 150 5.20 3.30 9.91
N ILE A 151 5.60 2.67 11.01
CA ILE A 151 5.16 1.34 11.42
C ILE A 151 4.40 1.47 12.74
N THR A 152 3.20 0.90 12.80
CA THR A 152 2.36 0.90 13.99
C THR A 152 1.85 -0.51 14.32
N SER A 153 1.43 -0.72 15.57
CA SER A 153 0.69 -1.91 15.99
C SER A 153 -0.43 -1.47 16.94
N GLY A 154 -1.68 -1.55 16.48
CA GLY A 154 -2.79 -0.92 17.21
C GLY A 154 -2.58 0.59 17.35
N GLU A 155 -2.54 1.10 18.59
CA GLU A 155 -2.27 2.51 18.90
C GLU A 155 -0.78 2.80 19.12
N ASP A 156 0.07 1.78 19.14
CA ASP A 156 1.50 1.94 19.42
C ASP A 156 2.28 2.37 18.19
N ASP A 157 3.03 3.46 18.34
CA ASP A 157 4.03 3.91 17.38
C ASP A 157 5.31 3.10 17.55
N ILE A 158 5.55 2.19 16.61
CA ILE A 158 6.68 1.26 16.65
C ILE A 158 7.91 1.94 16.08
N TRP A 159 7.82 2.46 14.85
CA TRP A 159 8.96 3.03 14.16
C TRP A 159 8.54 4.14 13.19
N SER A 160 9.38 5.17 13.02
CA SER A 160 9.14 6.29 12.12
C SER A 160 10.41 6.71 11.39
N SER A 161 10.30 6.93 10.08
CA SER A 161 11.39 7.48 9.27
C SER A 161 11.74 8.92 9.63
N ARG A 162 10.86 9.64 10.36
CA ARG A 162 11.14 11.00 10.84
C ARG A 162 12.14 11.01 11.99
N GLU A 163 12.03 10.02 12.87
CA GLU A 163 12.97 9.76 13.95
C GLU A 163 14.26 9.14 13.40
N CYS A 164 14.12 8.24 12.41
CA CYS A 164 15.23 7.56 11.76
C CYS A 164 15.42 7.98 10.28
N PRO A 165 15.88 9.22 9.99
CA PRO A 165 15.97 9.72 8.61
C PRO A 165 16.99 8.96 7.76
N ARG A 166 18.00 8.30 8.37
CA ARG A 166 19.01 7.51 7.64
C ARG A 166 18.45 6.26 6.98
N ALA A 167 17.26 5.80 7.39
CA ALA A 167 16.61 4.64 6.78
C ALA A 167 16.03 4.94 5.40
N VAL A 168 15.80 6.23 5.07
CA VAL A 168 15.30 6.65 3.76
C VAL A 168 16.50 7.07 2.89
N PRO A 169 16.74 6.39 1.75
CA PRO A 169 17.83 6.76 0.85
C PRO A 169 17.55 8.13 0.21
N THR A 170 18.62 8.85 -0.12
CA THR A 170 18.53 10.05 -0.96
C THR A 170 18.95 9.70 -2.38
N GLN A 171 18.00 9.69 -3.32
CA GLN A 171 18.26 9.34 -4.72
C GLN A 171 17.18 9.92 -5.65
N ASP A 172 17.59 10.28 -6.86
CA ASP A 172 16.67 10.71 -7.91
C ASP A 172 16.15 9.48 -8.67
N VAL A 173 14.83 9.38 -8.82
CA VAL A 173 14.16 8.27 -9.51
C VAL A 173 13.27 8.78 -10.62
N VAL A 174 13.07 7.95 -11.64
CA VAL A 174 12.11 8.23 -12.71
C VAL A 174 10.81 7.53 -12.37
N VAL A 175 9.79 8.29 -11.98
CA VAL A 175 8.48 7.75 -11.65
C VAL A 175 7.60 7.76 -12.89
N ARG A 176 6.79 6.71 -13.06
CA ARG A 176 5.94 6.51 -14.24
C ARG A 176 4.52 6.21 -13.81
N ARG A 177 3.56 6.51 -14.69
CA ARG A 177 2.14 6.19 -14.45
C ARG A 177 1.87 4.69 -14.66
N GLU A 178 2.32 4.17 -15.80
CA GLU A 178 2.06 2.80 -16.24
C GLU A 178 3.10 1.77 -15.76
N ALA A 179 4.16 2.22 -15.08
CA ALA A 179 5.20 1.34 -14.55
C ALA A 179 5.56 1.74 -13.12
N THR A 180 5.73 0.74 -12.26
CA THR A 180 6.08 0.95 -10.87
C THR A 180 7.58 1.13 -10.73
N THR A 181 7.98 2.20 -10.05
CA THR A 181 9.37 2.38 -9.63
C THR A 181 9.50 1.95 -8.18
N THR A 182 10.41 1.03 -7.91
CA THR A 182 10.56 0.41 -6.61
C THR A 182 11.82 0.92 -5.93
N ILE A 183 11.70 1.28 -4.67
CA ILE A 183 12.83 1.57 -3.79
C ILE A 183 12.76 0.64 -2.58
N ASP A 184 13.91 0.19 -2.10
CA ASP A 184 13.99 -0.65 -0.92
C ASP A 184 14.48 0.19 0.28
N LEU A 185 13.80 0.02 1.41
CA LEU A 185 14.18 0.57 2.72
C LEU A 185 14.37 -0.60 3.67
N ILE A 186 15.27 -0.44 4.64
CA ILE A 186 15.51 -1.47 5.65
C ILE A 186 15.07 -0.93 7.00
N TRP A 187 14.12 -1.63 7.61
CA TRP A 187 13.80 -1.46 9.01
C TRP A 187 14.58 -2.49 9.82
N ASP A 188 15.27 -2.08 10.87
CA ASP A 188 16.13 -2.97 11.66
C ASP A 188 15.35 -3.90 12.61
N GLY A 189 14.01 -3.79 12.64
CA GLY A 189 13.13 -4.57 13.50
C GLY A 189 13.02 -4.01 14.93
N ARG A 190 13.56 -2.82 15.18
CA ARG A 190 13.52 -2.15 16.49
C ARG A 190 12.61 -0.94 16.47
N ARG A 191 12.22 -0.51 17.67
CA ARG A 191 11.48 0.73 17.83
C ARG A 191 12.36 1.94 17.51
N SER A 192 11.79 3.04 17.04
CA SER A 192 12.52 4.31 16.95
C SER A 192 12.34 5.14 18.21
N ASP A 193 13.28 6.07 18.41
CA ASP A 193 13.24 7.12 19.42
C ASP A 193 13.81 8.41 18.80
N GLU A 194 13.80 9.51 19.54
CA GLU A 194 14.25 10.83 19.06
C GLU A 194 15.70 10.85 18.53
N ASP A 195 16.56 9.96 19.01
CA ASP A 195 17.96 9.85 18.63
C ASP A 195 18.21 8.78 17.54
N CYS A 196 17.17 8.05 17.13
CA CYS A 196 17.26 6.81 16.36
C CYS A 196 18.32 5.84 16.95
N SER A 197 18.23 5.61 18.26
CA SER A 197 19.19 4.79 18.99
C SER A 197 19.07 3.31 18.62
N ARG A 198 20.19 2.59 18.72
CA ARG A 198 20.24 1.14 18.44
C ARG A 198 19.86 0.28 19.66
N LEU A 199 19.57 0.90 20.79
CA LEU A 199 19.32 0.23 22.07
C LEU A 199 17.83 0.15 22.41
N THR A 200 16.96 0.62 21.52
CA THR A 200 15.51 0.50 21.65
C THR A 200 15.04 -0.94 21.68
N ALA A 201 13.85 -1.16 22.24
CA ALA A 201 13.23 -2.46 22.29
C ALA A 201 12.99 -3.03 20.87
N TRP A 202 13.07 -4.35 20.77
CA TRP A 202 12.68 -5.06 19.54
C TRP A 202 11.16 -5.05 19.36
N ALA A 203 10.73 -5.01 18.10
CA ALA A 203 9.35 -5.34 17.77
C ALA A 203 9.09 -6.83 18.01
N MET A 204 8.00 -7.12 18.72
CA MET A 204 7.61 -8.49 19.04
C MET A 204 6.95 -9.18 17.83
N PRO A 205 6.90 -10.51 17.77
CA PRO A 205 6.08 -11.20 16.78
C PRO A 205 4.61 -10.74 16.88
N GLY A 206 3.94 -10.53 15.73
CA GLY A 206 2.58 -10.03 15.69
C GLY A 206 2.23 -9.30 14.39
N TYR A 207 1.08 -8.63 14.38
CA TYR A 207 0.59 -7.87 13.22
C TYR A 207 0.89 -6.38 13.35
N TYR A 208 1.32 -5.80 12.24
CA TYR A 208 1.77 -4.43 12.13
C TYR A 208 1.18 -3.77 10.89
N HIS A 209 1.10 -2.45 10.92
CA HIS A 209 0.71 -1.62 9.79
C HIS A 209 1.92 -0.82 9.31
N LEU A 210 2.17 -0.84 8.01
CA LEU A 210 3.18 -0.02 7.35
C LEU A 210 2.47 1.05 6.54
N ALA A 211 2.53 2.29 7.02
CA ALA A 211 2.01 3.46 6.34
C ALA A 211 3.15 4.21 5.64
N ALA A 212 2.95 4.60 4.38
CA ALA A 212 3.92 5.39 3.63
C ALA A 212 3.23 6.48 2.80
N SER A 213 3.87 7.64 2.68
CA SER A 213 3.37 8.75 1.88
C SER A 213 4.50 9.62 1.34
N ALA A 214 4.27 10.19 0.16
CA ALA A 214 5.04 11.34 -0.30
C ALA A 214 4.63 12.59 0.51
N LEU A 215 5.43 13.65 0.42
CA LEU A 215 5.11 14.92 1.06
C LEU A 215 3.83 15.50 0.45
N ALA A 216 2.84 15.80 1.28
CA ALA A 216 1.51 16.26 0.83
C ALA A 216 0.75 15.28 -0.10
N GLY A 217 1.26 14.06 -0.29
CA GLY A 217 0.56 12.99 -0.99
C GLY A 217 -0.38 12.21 -0.06
N GLU A 218 -1.32 11.49 -0.67
CA GLU A 218 -2.24 10.60 0.08
C GLU A 218 -1.45 9.41 0.67
N PRO A 219 -1.56 9.13 1.98
CA PRO A 219 -0.94 7.97 2.58
C PRO A 219 -1.60 6.68 2.10
N SER A 220 -0.80 5.64 1.97
CA SER A 220 -1.28 4.27 1.84
C SER A 220 -0.76 3.42 2.99
N ASP A 221 -1.51 2.37 3.31
CA ASP A 221 -1.27 1.50 4.44
C ASP A 221 -1.39 0.04 4.02
N VAL A 222 -0.50 -0.80 4.53
CA VAL A 222 -0.55 -2.26 4.36
C VAL A 222 -0.31 -2.95 5.69
N GLN A 223 -1.11 -3.97 5.99
CA GLN A 223 -0.86 -4.83 7.14
C GLN A 223 0.14 -5.93 6.79
N PHE A 224 1.05 -6.24 7.70
CA PHE A 224 1.98 -7.36 7.58
C PHE A 224 2.18 -8.07 8.93
N GLU A 225 2.67 -9.31 8.88
CA GLU A 225 2.98 -10.10 10.07
C GLU A 225 4.50 -10.18 10.27
N LEU A 226 4.94 -9.90 11.50
CA LEU A 226 6.27 -10.28 11.98
C LEU A 226 6.19 -11.69 12.55
N ALA A 227 6.67 -12.66 11.77
CA ALA A 227 6.64 -14.06 12.17
C ALA A 227 7.56 -14.33 13.37
N THR A 228 7.20 -15.34 14.16
CA THR A 228 8.05 -15.84 15.25
C THR A 228 9.30 -16.51 14.66
N PRO A 229 10.51 -16.22 15.16
CA PRO A 229 11.72 -16.89 14.68
C PRO A 229 11.67 -18.39 14.96
N THR A 230 11.79 -19.21 13.93
CA THR A 230 11.99 -20.66 14.10
C THR A 230 13.42 -20.92 14.52
N ALA A 231 13.62 -21.60 15.66
CA ALA A 231 14.94 -22.01 16.10
C ALA A 231 15.57 -22.97 15.08
N ALA A 232 16.85 -22.77 14.76
CA ALA A 232 17.58 -23.72 13.92
C ALA A 232 17.72 -25.05 14.67
N VAL A 233 17.32 -26.15 14.04
CA VAL A 233 17.55 -27.50 14.58
C VAL A 233 19.03 -27.81 14.43
N ILE A 234 19.78 -27.77 15.54
CA ILE A 234 21.17 -28.23 15.55
C ILE A 234 21.16 -29.76 15.60
N THR A 235 21.19 -30.40 14.43
CA THR A 235 21.42 -31.85 14.36
C THR A 235 22.86 -32.11 14.76
N ARG A 236 23.06 -32.66 15.97
CA ARG A 236 24.38 -33.18 16.38
C ARG A 236 24.69 -34.40 15.51
N THR A 237 25.72 -34.33 14.69
CA THR A 237 26.26 -35.50 13.97
C THR A 237 26.73 -36.52 15.01
N ALA A 238 26.15 -37.72 15.01
CA ALA A 238 26.59 -38.80 15.89
C ALA A 238 28.01 -39.26 15.49
N GLU A 239 28.91 -39.31 16.46
CA GLU A 239 30.29 -39.76 16.24
C GLU A 239 30.34 -41.29 16.08
N PRO A 240 30.89 -41.83 14.98
CA PRO A 240 30.87 -43.26 14.72
C PRO A 240 31.79 -44.00 15.70
N THR A 241 31.22 -44.85 16.55
CA THR A 241 32.00 -45.76 17.40
C THR A 241 32.55 -46.90 16.54
N SER A 242 33.83 -46.83 16.16
CA SER A 242 34.51 -47.95 15.50
C SER A 242 34.69 -49.11 16.51
N LYS A 243 33.96 -50.21 16.32
CA LYS A 243 34.25 -51.47 17.02
C LYS A 243 35.54 -52.07 16.46
N PRO A 244 36.53 -52.43 17.29
CA PRO A 244 37.69 -53.17 16.82
C PRO A 244 37.26 -54.59 16.43
N SER A 245 37.54 -55.01 15.19
CA SER A 245 37.38 -56.41 14.77
C SER A 245 38.48 -57.25 15.41
N ARG A 246 38.08 -58.38 16.00
CA ARG A 246 38.97 -59.37 16.62
C ARG A 246 39.33 -60.47 15.63
#